data_AF-A0ABD1CNL9-F1
#
_entry.id   AF-A0ABD1CNL9-F1
#
_cell.length_a   1.000
_cell.length_b   1.000
_cell.length_c   1.000
_cell.angle_alpha   90.00
_cell.angle_beta   90.00
_cell.angle_gamma   90.00
#
_symmetry.space_group_name_H-M   'P 1'
#
loop_
_entity.id
_entity.type
_entity.pdbx_description
1 polymer ?
#
loop_
_entity_poly.entity_id
_entity_poly.type
_entity_poly.pdbx_seq_one_letter_code
_entity_poly.pdbx_strand_id
1 'polypeptide(L)'
;MSFPDKDSMPFKYDIPLADRFGQLVNNEFAADVFFEVGSSQRLMYGHRSILSVGSPVFNAQLNGDFVEARNNSRQHPIVVTDVEEDVFLQILRYIYSANATVNHRNAVELYYASQKYLLTDLRCICENFFNSSLCKENVVTVFNANRKHDSMAFQHDIPLAVRLGQLVNNEFTADVFFEVGSNHRPMYGHRNILSVGSPVFNAQLNGDFADAKRNSLLNPIAETDVEEDVFLQILRFIYCENAVVNQQNVVDLYYASQKYLLGNLSKIWRTFCTATDFAGADR
;
A
#
# COMPACT_ATOMS: atom_id res chain seq x y z
N MET A 1 26.35 -14.83 5.96
CA MET A 1 25.66 -14.08 7.04
C MET A 1 24.41 -14.85 7.43
N SER A 2 24.17 -15.14 8.71
CA SER A 2 22.89 -15.71 9.13
C SER A 2 21.85 -14.60 9.13
N PHE A 3 20.72 -14.82 8.45
CA PHE A 3 19.58 -13.91 8.58
C PHE A 3 19.10 -13.88 10.04
N PRO A 4 18.66 -12.71 10.54
CA PRO A 4 18.07 -12.60 11.87
C PRO A 4 16.88 -13.54 12.02
N ASP A 5 16.61 -13.97 13.27
CA ASP A 5 15.50 -14.87 13.58
C ASP A 5 14.16 -14.23 13.14
N LYS A 6 13.19 -15.04 12.69
CA LYS A 6 11.94 -14.55 12.09
C LYS A 6 11.17 -13.61 13.02
N ASP A 7 11.23 -13.84 14.33
CA ASP A 7 10.56 -13.03 15.34
C ASP A 7 11.28 -11.70 15.64
N SER A 8 12.52 -11.53 15.14
CA SER A 8 13.30 -10.29 15.28
C SER A 8 13.26 -9.40 14.03
N MET A 9 12.56 -9.84 12.97
CA MET A 9 12.40 -9.03 11.76
C MET A 9 11.41 -7.88 11.98
N PRO A 10 11.64 -6.70 11.37
CA PRO A 10 10.80 -5.52 11.59
C PRO A 10 9.39 -5.66 11.01
N PHE A 11 9.20 -6.58 10.06
CA PHE A 11 7.93 -6.85 9.40
C PHE A 11 7.68 -8.35 9.27
N LYS A 12 6.40 -8.70 9.12
CA LYS A 12 5.93 -10.02 8.69
C LYS A 12 5.73 -10.00 7.17
N TYR A 13 6.28 -11.00 6.48
CA TYR A 13 6.34 -11.01 5.00
C TYR A 13 5.36 -12.01 4.36
N ASP A 14 5.29 -13.23 4.88
CA ASP A 14 4.44 -14.33 4.37
C ASP A 14 2.99 -14.23 4.87
N ILE A 15 2.41 -13.04 4.79
CA ILE A 15 1.02 -12.73 5.15
C ILE A 15 0.29 -12.13 3.94
N PRO A 16 -1.07 -12.14 3.92
CA PRO A 16 -1.85 -11.57 2.82
C PRO A 16 -1.51 -10.10 2.52
N LEU A 17 -1.68 -9.66 1.27
CA LEU A 17 -1.39 -8.28 0.83
C LEU A 17 -1.97 -7.22 1.76
N ALA A 18 -3.26 -7.36 2.13
CA ALA A 18 -3.96 -6.44 3.01
C ALA A 18 -3.28 -6.31 4.38
N ASP A 19 -2.86 -7.43 4.97
CA ASP A 19 -2.18 -7.44 6.26
C ASP A 19 -0.75 -6.91 6.14
N ARG A 20 -0.06 -7.21 5.02
CA ARG A 20 1.30 -6.70 4.75
C ARG A 20 1.32 -5.18 4.71
N PHE A 21 0.43 -4.56 3.91
CA PHE A 21 0.30 -3.11 3.86
C PHE A 21 -0.32 -2.53 5.13
N GLY A 22 -1.15 -3.31 5.84
CA GLY A 22 -1.68 -2.98 7.16
C GLY A 22 -0.59 -2.66 8.20
N GLN A 23 0.62 -3.22 8.06
CA GLN A 23 1.78 -2.92 8.92
C GLN A 23 2.29 -1.48 8.77
N LEU A 24 1.97 -0.80 7.67
CA LEU A 24 2.37 0.59 7.40
C LEU A 24 1.33 1.63 7.88
N VAL A 25 0.17 1.19 8.40
CA VAL A 25 -0.87 2.08 8.90
C VAL A 25 -0.36 2.85 10.11
N ASN A 26 -0.32 4.18 10.02
CA ASN A 26 0.20 5.07 11.06
C ASN A 26 1.59 4.64 11.58
N ASN A 27 2.44 4.12 10.68
CA ASN A 27 3.78 3.69 10.99
C ASN A 27 4.77 4.79 10.59
N GLU A 28 5.72 5.11 11.48
CA GLU A 28 6.76 6.12 11.24
C GLU A 28 7.82 5.66 10.23
N PHE A 29 7.99 4.34 10.04
CA PHE A 29 8.97 3.79 9.12
C PHE A 29 8.76 4.30 7.70
N ALA A 30 9.74 5.05 7.18
CA ALA A 30 9.70 5.65 5.85
C ALA A 30 8.48 6.56 5.58
N ALA A 31 7.86 7.11 6.63
CA ALA A 31 6.79 8.08 6.49
C ALA A 31 7.32 9.41 5.93
N ASP A 32 6.64 9.91 4.91
CA ASP A 32 6.94 11.17 4.22
C ASP A 32 5.75 12.14 4.22
N VAL A 33 4.67 11.77 4.94
CA VAL A 33 3.51 12.62 5.20
C VAL A 33 3.17 12.60 6.69
N PHE A 34 2.94 13.77 7.26
CA PHE A 34 2.64 13.94 8.68
C PHE A 34 1.33 14.70 8.86
N PHE A 35 0.45 14.19 9.73
CA PHE A 35 -0.84 14.80 10.04
C PHE A 35 -0.94 15.14 11.52
N GLU A 36 -1.64 16.21 11.85
CA GLU A 36 -2.04 16.55 13.20
C GLU A 36 -3.57 16.45 13.27
N VAL A 37 -4.08 15.45 13.98
CA VAL A 37 -5.47 15.00 13.81
C VAL A 37 -6.28 15.19 15.10
N GLY A 38 -7.52 15.66 14.91
CA GLY A 38 -8.53 15.72 15.93
C GLY A 38 -8.31 16.81 16.96
N SER A 39 -9.22 16.86 17.94
CA SER A 39 -9.20 17.83 19.03
C SER A 39 -7.94 17.74 19.91
N SER A 40 -7.33 16.57 20.01
CA SER A 40 -6.11 16.32 20.79
C SER A 40 -4.82 16.54 19.99
N GLN A 41 -4.92 16.99 18.73
CA GLN A 41 -3.79 17.35 17.87
C GLN A 41 -2.72 16.25 17.79
N ARG A 42 -3.16 15.00 17.59
CA ARG A 42 -2.23 13.87 17.60
C ARG A 42 -1.48 13.76 16.29
N LEU A 43 -0.17 13.62 16.39
CA LEU A 43 0.69 13.33 15.25
C LEU A 43 0.43 11.93 14.72
N MET A 44 0.12 11.84 13.42
CA MET A 44 -0.04 10.61 12.67
C MET A 44 0.85 10.59 11.43
N TYR A 45 1.23 9.37 11.02
CA TYR A 45 2.17 9.12 9.94
C TYR A 45 1.47 8.54 8.72
N GLY A 46 1.87 9.00 7.55
CA GLY A 46 1.37 8.54 6.27
C GLY A 46 2.47 8.41 5.23
N HIS A 47 2.12 7.77 4.12
CA HIS A 47 3.01 7.56 2.99
C HIS A 47 2.35 8.11 1.74
N ARG A 48 2.96 9.11 1.12
CA ARG A 48 2.44 9.84 -0.03
C ARG A 48 2.04 8.92 -1.17
N SER A 49 2.89 7.95 -1.50
CA SER A 49 2.64 6.97 -2.57
C SER A 49 1.31 6.22 -2.37
N ILE A 50 1.09 5.67 -1.18
CA ILE A 50 -0.09 4.87 -0.85
C ILE A 50 -1.34 5.75 -0.70
N LEU A 51 -1.21 6.91 -0.04
CA LEU A 51 -2.33 7.85 0.15
C LEU A 51 -2.84 8.41 -1.18
N SER A 52 -1.94 8.71 -2.11
CA SER A 52 -2.28 9.29 -3.42
C SER A 52 -3.08 8.32 -4.29
N VAL A 53 -2.72 7.04 -4.34
CA VAL A 53 -3.52 6.03 -5.05
C VAL A 53 -4.79 5.65 -4.28
N GLY A 54 -4.76 5.83 -2.96
CA GLY A 54 -5.86 5.53 -2.04
C GLY A 54 -7.03 6.50 -2.13
N SER A 55 -6.76 7.78 -2.36
CA SER A 55 -7.76 8.84 -2.36
C SER A 55 -7.38 9.95 -3.37
N PRO A 56 -8.27 10.31 -4.30
CA PRO A 56 -8.07 11.46 -5.17
C PRO A 56 -7.88 12.77 -4.40
N VAL A 57 -8.50 12.89 -3.22
CA VAL A 57 -8.36 14.07 -2.35
C VAL A 57 -6.96 14.15 -1.78
N PHE A 58 -6.42 13.04 -1.26
CA PHE A 58 -5.02 13.02 -0.82
C PHE A 58 -4.05 13.22 -1.99
N ASN A 59 -4.33 12.64 -3.17
CA ASN A 59 -3.50 12.90 -4.34
C ASN A 59 -3.43 14.38 -4.68
N ALA A 60 -4.58 15.06 -4.73
CA ALA A 60 -4.64 16.49 -5.01
C ALA A 60 -3.97 17.31 -3.89
N GLN A 61 -4.27 17.00 -2.64
CA GLN A 61 -3.75 17.73 -1.48
C GLN A 61 -2.23 17.61 -1.38
N LEU A 62 -1.69 16.41 -1.58
CA LEU A 62 -0.27 16.13 -1.40
C LEU A 62 0.53 16.52 -2.65
N ASN A 63 0.08 16.16 -3.84
CA ASN A 63 0.87 16.32 -5.06
C ASN A 63 0.44 17.52 -5.92
N GLY A 64 -0.58 18.27 -5.50
CA GLY A 64 -0.92 19.56 -6.09
C GLY A 64 -0.08 20.70 -5.52
N ASP A 65 -0.42 21.93 -5.92
CA ASP A 65 0.33 23.15 -5.55
C ASP A 65 -0.04 23.71 -4.15
N PHE A 66 -0.44 22.84 -3.22
CA PHE A 66 -0.83 23.23 -1.87
C PHE A 66 0.41 23.53 -1.00
N VAL A 67 0.40 24.66 -0.30
CA VAL A 67 1.51 25.11 0.54
C VAL A 67 1.75 24.16 1.71
N GLU A 68 0.65 23.60 2.25
CA GLU A 68 0.66 22.65 3.35
C GLU A 68 1.46 21.39 2.99
N ALA A 69 1.33 20.90 1.76
CA ALA A 69 2.05 19.72 1.30
C ALA A 69 3.52 19.99 1.01
N ARG A 70 3.86 21.18 0.49
CA ARG A 70 5.26 21.59 0.22
C ARG A 70 6.09 21.76 1.48
N ASN A 71 5.45 22.22 2.55
CA ASN A 71 6.10 22.42 3.85
C ASN A 71 5.90 21.25 4.79
N ASN A 72 5.24 20.17 4.35
CA ASN A 72 4.88 19.08 5.23
C ASN A 72 6.13 18.40 5.81
N SER A 73 6.22 18.45 7.12
CA SER A 73 7.27 17.77 7.88
C SER A 73 6.72 17.41 9.25
N ARG A 74 7.51 16.67 10.02
CA ARG A 74 7.16 16.37 11.42
C ARG A 74 6.94 17.62 12.28
N GLN A 75 7.58 18.74 11.94
CA GLN A 75 7.40 20.03 12.63
C GLN A 75 6.26 20.88 12.04
N HIS A 76 5.84 20.58 10.82
CA HIS A 76 4.75 21.28 10.12
C HIS A 76 3.77 20.26 9.51
N PRO A 77 3.05 19.51 10.36
CA PRO A 77 2.08 18.52 9.91
C PRO A 77 0.86 19.17 9.24
N ILE A 78 0.18 18.42 8.38
CA ILE A 78 -1.11 18.82 7.81
C ILE A 78 -2.18 18.69 8.92
N VAL A 79 -2.83 19.79 9.26
CA VAL A 79 -3.82 19.82 10.33
C VAL A 79 -5.18 19.31 9.82
N VAL A 80 -5.78 18.36 10.56
CA VAL A 80 -7.10 17.77 10.30
C VAL A 80 -7.97 17.99 11.54
N THR A 81 -8.78 19.05 11.55
CA THR A 81 -9.57 19.47 12.72
C THR A 81 -11.00 18.93 12.76
N ASP A 82 -11.49 18.40 11.65
CA ASP A 82 -12.90 18.02 11.44
C ASP A 82 -13.13 16.50 11.46
N VAL A 83 -12.11 15.72 11.81
CA VAL A 83 -12.17 14.26 11.95
C VAL A 83 -11.34 13.88 13.18
N GLU A 84 -11.93 13.11 14.09
CA GLU A 84 -11.23 12.60 15.26
C GLU A 84 -10.23 11.47 14.91
N GLU A 85 -9.28 11.24 15.81
CA GLU A 85 -8.14 10.34 15.63
C GLU A 85 -8.54 8.91 15.24
N ASP A 86 -9.52 8.34 15.92
CA ASP A 86 -9.93 6.95 15.73
C ASP A 86 -10.59 6.74 14.35
N VAL A 87 -11.34 7.75 13.89
CA VAL A 87 -11.95 7.78 12.56
C VAL A 87 -10.88 7.95 11.48
N PHE A 88 -9.95 8.88 11.65
CA PHE A 88 -8.86 9.07 10.69
C PHE A 88 -7.97 7.82 10.60
N LEU A 89 -7.75 7.12 11.72
CA LEU A 89 -7.05 5.84 11.71
C LEU A 89 -7.79 4.77 10.89
N GLN A 90 -9.13 4.75 10.88
CA GLN A 90 -9.90 3.86 9.99
C GLN A 90 -9.79 4.26 8.52
N ILE A 91 -9.74 5.57 8.21
CA ILE A 91 -9.48 6.08 6.86
C ILE A 91 -8.13 5.58 6.35
N LEU A 92 -7.07 5.73 7.17
CA LEU A 92 -5.74 5.19 6.85
C LEU A 92 -5.79 3.67 6.69
N ARG A 93 -6.41 2.95 7.64
CA ARG A 93 -6.51 1.49 7.57
C ARG A 93 -7.16 1.01 6.28
N TYR A 94 -8.24 1.65 5.86
CA TYR A 94 -8.95 1.31 4.63
C TYR A 94 -8.12 1.58 3.38
N ILE A 95 -7.41 2.71 3.32
CA ILE A 95 -6.52 3.03 2.19
C ILE A 95 -5.39 1.99 2.06
N TYR A 96 -4.78 1.57 3.17
CA TYR A 96 -3.65 0.66 3.14
C TYR A 96 -4.06 -0.80 2.94
N SER A 97 -5.18 -1.22 3.51
CA SER A 97 -5.51 -2.66 3.62
C SER A 97 -6.89 -3.02 3.07
N ALA A 98 -7.67 -2.06 2.57
CA ALA A 98 -9.08 -2.23 2.23
C ALA A 98 -9.97 -2.73 3.41
N ASN A 99 -9.45 -2.68 4.64
CA ASN A 99 -10.16 -3.04 5.86
C ASN A 99 -10.50 -1.80 6.69
N ALA A 100 -11.67 -1.81 7.34
CA ALA A 100 -12.05 -0.82 8.34
C ALA A 100 -12.95 -1.46 9.40
N THR A 101 -12.81 -1.01 10.64
CA THR A 101 -13.71 -1.40 11.72
C THR A 101 -14.79 -0.34 11.89
N VAL A 102 -16.00 -0.67 11.45
CA VAL A 102 -17.19 0.17 11.62
C VAL A 102 -18.00 -0.32 12.81
N ASN A 103 -18.40 0.59 13.69
CA ASN A 103 -19.21 0.31 14.86
C ASN A 103 -20.10 1.51 15.22
N HIS A 104 -21.02 1.35 16.17
CA HIS A 104 -21.99 2.38 16.52
C HIS A 104 -21.38 3.71 17.01
N ARG A 105 -20.13 3.72 17.48
CA ARG A 105 -19.46 4.93 17.98
C ARG A 105 -18.86 5.76 16.85
N ASN A 106 -18.33 5.11 15.81
CA ASN A 106 -17.59 5.79 14.74
C ASN A 106 -18.35 5.85 13.40
N ALA A 107 -19.44 5.09 13.21
CA ALA A 107 -20.04 4.90 11.89
C ALA A 107 -20.48 6.21 11.21
N VAL A 108 -21.09 7.14 11.96
CA VAL A 108 -21.57 8.42 11.40
C VAL A 108 -20.42 9.29 10.93
N GLU A 109 -19.38 9.41 11.76
CA GLU A 109 -18.22 10.26 11.47
C GLU A 109 -17.33 9.61 10.39
N LEU A 110 -17.21 8.28 10.37
CA LEU A 110 -16.52 7.53 9.34
C LEU A 110 -17.25 7.59 7.99
N TYR A 111 -18.60 7.58 7.99
CA TYR A 111 -19.38 7.84 6.78
C TYR A 111 -19.08 9.23 6.22
N TYR A 112 -19.12 10.27 7.07
CA TYR A 112 -18.76 11.63 6.66
C TYR A 112 -17.32 11.71 6.10
N ALA A 113 -16.35 11.14 6.82
CA ALA A 113 -14.96 11.12 6.39
C ALA A 113 -14.75 10.35 5.08
N SER A 114 -15.46 9.23 4.87
CA SER A 114 -15.40 8.46 3.63
C SER A 114 -15.86 9.28 2.42
N GLN A 115 -16.88 10.13 2.58
CA GLN A 115 -17.30 11.06 1.55
C GLN A 115 -16.26 12.16 1.33
N LYS A 116 -15.76 12.76 2.42
CA LYS A 116 -14.75 13.82 2.38
C LYS A 116 -13.50 13.40 1.59
N TYR A 117 -13.00 12.18 1.82
CA TYR A 117 -11.82 11.64 1.16
C TYR A 117 -12.13 10.84 -0.12
N LEU A 118 -13.39 10.86 -0.60
CA LEU A 118 -13.85 10.14 -1.79
C LEU A 118 -13.53 8.63 -1.77
N LEU A 119 -13.68 8.00 -0.60
CA LEU A 119 -13.51 6.58 -0.36
C LEU A 119 -14.86 5.85 -0.52
N THR A 120 -15.28 5.68 -1.77
CA THR A 120 -16.59 5.12 -2.13
C THR A 120 -16.90 3.82 -1.40
N ASP A 121 -16.03 2.80 -1.42
CA ASP A 121 -16.41 1.50 -0.86
C ASP A 121 -16.44 1.54 0.67
N LEU A 122 -15.62 2.38 1.31
CA LEU A 122 -15.73 2.63 2.75
C LEU A 122 -17.07 3.28 3.10
N ARG A 123 -17.56 4.18 2.25
CA ARG A 123 -18.91 4.74 2.39
C ARG A 123 -19.97 3.65 2.31
N CYS A 124 -19.88 2.76 1.30
CA CYS A 124 -20.79 1.62 1.15
C CYS A 124 -20.76 0.69 2.37
N ILE A 125 -19.59 0.45 2.96
CA ILE A 125 -19.45 -0.33 4.20
C ILE A 125 -20.22 0.35 5.35
N CYS A 126 -20.11 1.67 5.47
CA CYS A 126 -20.84 2.43 6.50
C CYS A 126 -22.36 2.41 6.25
N GLU A 127 -22.81 2.57 5.00
CA GLU A 127 -24.23 2.49 4.61
C GLU A 127 -24.83 1.12 4.94
N ASN A 128 -24.11 0.04 4.63
CA ASN A 128 -24.51 -1.32 4.97
C ASN A 128 -24.58 -1.54 6.48
N PHE A 129 -23.63 -0.99 7.24
CA PHE A 129 -23.66 -1.02 8.69
C PHE A 129 -24.90 -0.30 9.25
N PHE A 130 -25.25 0.87 8.71
CA PHE A 130 -26.47 1.57 9.11
C PHE A 130 -27.71 0.73 8.82
N ASN A 131 -27.87 0.25 7.59
CA ASN A 131 -29.04 -0.53 7.17
C ASN A 131 -29.25 -1.80 8.01
N SER A 132 -28.18 -2.47 8.41
CA SER A 132 -28.24 -3.65 9.28
C SER A 132 -28.43 -3.32 10.76
N SER A 133 -28.07 -2.10 11.18
CA SER A 133 -28.16 -1.65 12.58
C SER A 133 -29.42 -0.84 12.89
N LEU A 134 -30.30 -0.57 11.92
CA LEU A 134 -31.47 0.29 12.12
C LEU A 134 -32.39 -0.25 13.23
N CYS A 135 -32.46 0.50 14.34
CA CYS A 135 -33.45 0.37 15.41
C CYS A 135 -34.10 1.74 15.64
N LYS A 136 -35.24 1.79 16.35
CA LYS A 136 -36.04 3.03 16.48
C LYS A 136 -35.24 4.23 17.02
N GLU A 137 -34.17 3.99 17.78
CA GLU A 137 -33.33 5.04 18.37
C GLU A 137 -32.29 5.66 17.43
N ASN A 138 -31.84 4.97 16.37
CA ASN A 138 -30.76 5.45 15.49
C ASN A 138 -31.22 5.86 14.07
N VAL A 139 -32.50 5.64 13.73
CA VAL A 139 -33.08 6.02 12.43
C VAL A 139 -32.93 7.52 12.16
N VAL A 140 -33.14 8.38 13.16
CA VAL A 140 -33.13 9.84 12.96
C VAL A 140 -31.71 10.37 12.65
N THR A 141 -30.68 9.85 13.33
CA THR A 141 -29.29 10.27 13.09
C THR A 141 -28.78 9.77 11.74
N VAL A 142 -29.02 8.51 11.40
CA VAL A 142 -28.67 7.92 10.10
C VAL A 142 -29.42 8.63 8.96
N PHE A 143 -30.72 8.85 9.11
CA PHE A 143 -31.55 9.49 8.08
C PHE A 143 -31.12 10.93 7.80
N ASN A 144 -30.77 11.69 8.85
CA ASN A 144 -30.27 13.06 8.70
C ASN A 144 -28.86 13.12 8.07
N ALA A 145 -28.01 12.13 8.30
CA ALA A 145 -26.71 12.00 7.62
C ALA A 145 -26.88 11.69 6.12
N ASN A 146 -27.79 10.78 5.77
CA ASN A 146 -28.07 10.39 4.39
C ASN A 146 -28.75 11.50 3.55
N ARG A 147 -29.55 12.37 4.16
CA ARG A 147 -30.31 13.42 3.45
C ARG A 147 -29.47 14.55 2.85
N LYS A 148 -28.18 14.67 3.20
CA LYS A 148 -27.34 15.80 2.75
C LYS A 148 -26.63 15.59 1.41
N HIS A 149 -26.70 14.40 0.80
CA HIS A 149 -25.90 14.12 -0.39
C HIS A 149 -26.68 13.34 -1.45
N ASP A 150 -27.03 14.02 -2.53
CA ASP A 150 -27.65 13.41 -3.71
C ASP A 150 -26.64 12.49 -4.44
N SER A 151 -27.22 11.38 -4.88
CA SER A 151 -26.63 10.23 -5.59
C SER A 151 -25.91 10.63 -6.88
N MET A 152 -24.59 10.41 -6.94
CA MET A 152 -23.89 10.13 -8.19
C MET A 152 -23.69 8.61 -8.28
N ALA A 153 -23.90 8.01 -9.45
CA ALA A 153 -23.64 6.60 -9.68
C ALA A 153 -22.13 6.34 -9.50
N PHE A 154 -21.75 5.55 -8.50
CA PHE A 154 -20.35 5.31 -8.18
C PHE A 154 -19.77 4.14 -8.99
N GLN A 155 -18.56 4.40 -9.50
CA GLN A 155 -17.74 3.47 -10.25
C GLN A 155 -17.35 2.27 -9.37
N HIS A 156 -17.40 1.07 -9.96
CA HIS A 156 -17.17 -0.24 -9.36
C HIS A 156 -15.93 -0.34 -8.44
N ASP A 157 -16.05 -1.19 -7.42
CA ASP A 157 -14.98 -1.66 -6.51
C ASP A 157 -13.65 -1.87 -7.26
N ILE A 158 -12.60 -1.12 -6.90
CA ILE A 158 -11.24 -1.39 -7.40
C ILE A 158 -10.52 -2.23 -6.34
N PRO A 159 -10.22 -3.52 -6.60
CA PRO A 159 -9.52 -4.36 -5.65
C PRO A 159 -8.21 -3.72 -5.18
N LEU A 160 -7.84 -3.93 -3.90
CA LEU A 160 -6.61 -3.38 -3.31
C LEU A 160 -5.37 -3.64 -4.19
N ALA A 161 -5.26 -4.85 -4.72
CA ALA A 161 -4.19 -5.25 -5.63
C ALA A 161 -4.14 -4.41 -6.91
N VAL A 162 -5.30 -4.06 -7.49
CA VAL A 162 -5.36 -3.21 -8.70
C VAL A 162 -4.96 -1.78 -8.36
N ARG A 163 -5.44 -1.25 -7.23
CA ARG A 163 -5.10 0.10 -6.75
C ARG A 163 -3.60 0.25 -6.48
N LEU A 164 -3.02 -0.66 -5.70
CA LEU A 164 -1.58 -0.67 -5.40
C LEU A 164 -0.73 -0.99 -6.64
N GLY A 165 -1.28 -1.75 -7.60
CA GLY A 165 -0.64 -2.04 -8.89
C GLY A 165 -0.30 -0.80 -9.71
N GLN A 166 -0.98 0.34 -9.48
CA GLN A 166 -0.67 1.63 -10.12
C GLN A 166 0.70 2.21 -9.70
N LEU A 167 1.26 1.73 -8.58
CA LEU A 167 2.57 2.15 -8.07
C LEU A 167 3.74 1.30 -8.61
N VAL A 168 3.46 0.20 -9.31
CA VAL A 168 4.49 -0.66 -9.87
C VAL A 168 5.29 0.11 -10.92
N ASN A 169 6.60 0.23 -10.70
CA ASN A 169 7.52 0.96 -11.58
C ASN A 169 7.05 2.40 -11.88
N ASN A 170 6.46 3.06 -10.89
CA ASN A 170 5.93 4.41 -11.02
C ASN A 170 6.97 5.43 -10.53
N GLU A 171 7.48 6.27 -11.43
CA GLU A 171 8.50 7.28 -11.13
C GLU A 171 7.98 8.43 -10.25
N PHE A 172 6.71 8.78 -10.35
CA PHE A 172 6.16 10.04 -9.81
C PHE A 172 6.29 10.16 -8.28
N THR A 173 6.12 9.04 -7.56
CA THR A 173 6.25 9.00 -6.09
C THR A 173 7.40 8.12 -5.61
N ALA A 174 8.29 7.69 -6.51
CA ALA A 174 9.40 6.82 -6.16
C ALA A 174 10.47 7.54 -5.34
N ASP A 175 11.03 6.84 -4.36
CA ASP A 175 12.13 7.28 -3.50
C ASP A 175 13.37 6.37 -3.60
N VAL A 176 13.29 5.36 -4.48
CA VAL A 176 14.39 4.48 -4.83
C VAL A 176 14.33 4.10 -6.31
N PHE A 177 15.51 3.94 -6.89
CA PHE A 177 15.71 3.65 -8.28
C PHE A 177 16.77 2.55 -8.46
N PHE A 178 16.52 1.63 -9.39
CA PHE A 178 17.36 0.48 -9.71
C PHE A 178 17.81 0.53 -11.18
N GLU A 179 19.05 0.14 -11.42
CA GLU A 179 19.54 -0.19 -12.77
C GLU A 179 19.55 -1.71 -12.91
N VAL A 180 18.65 -2.24 -13.73
CA VAL A 180 18.35 -3.67 -13.80
C VAL A 180 18.89 -4.29 -15.09
N GLY A 181 19.46 -5.49 -14.94
CA GLY A 181 19.93 -6.33 -16.03
C GLY A 181 21.17 -5.77 -16.74
N SER A 182 21.60 -6.50 -17.76
CA SER A 182 22.79 -6.16 -18.56
C SER A 182 22.71 -4.81 -19.27
N ASN A 183 21.49 -4.32 -19.51
CA ASN A 183 21.22 -3.06 -20.20
C ASN A 183 21.04 -1.85 -19.25
N HIS A 184 21.25 -2.03 -17.94
CA HIS A 184 21.10 -0.96 -16.93
C HIS A 184 19.74 -0.24 -17.02
N ARG A 185 18.67 -1.02 -17.18
CA ARG A 185 17.32 -0.48 -17.39
C ARG A 185 16.82 0.22 -16.12
N PRO A 186 16.27 1.44 -16.24
CA PRO A 186 15.71 2.16 -15.12
C PRO A 186 14.45 1.48 -14.56
N MET A 187 14.43 1.17 -13.26
CA MET A 187 13.23 0.75 -12.54
C MET A 187 13.02 1.50 -11.23
N TYR A 188 11.78 1.91 -10.98
CA TYR A 188 11.40 2.74 -9.85
C TYR A 188 10.67 1.95 -8.77
N GLY A 189 10.91 2.31 -7.51
CA GLY A 189 10.26 1.69 -6.38
C GLY A 189 10.03 2.66 -5.22
N HIS A 190 9.33 2.13 -4.22
CA HIS A 190 8.99 2.83 -2.99
C HIS A 190 9.58 2.03 -1.82
N ARG A 191 10.48 2.64 -1.04
CA ARG A 191 11.23 1.97 0.04
C ARG A 191 10.30 1.33 1.04
N ASN A 192 9.28 2.04 1.48
CA ASN A 192 8.27 1.52 2.40
C ASN A 192 7.62 0.21 1.90
N ILE A 193 7.19 0.17 0.64
CA ILE A 193 6.50 -0.99 0.03
C ILE A 193 7.47 -2.15 -0.18
N LEU A 194 8.67 -1.87 -0.72
CA LEU A 194 9.69 -2.90 -0.95
C LEU A 194 10.15 -3.52 0.38
N SER A 195 10.31 -2.71 1.42
CA SER A 195 10.72 -3.16 2.74
C SER A 195 9.69 -4.02 3.44
N VAL A 196 8.39 -3.78 3.29
CA VAL A 196 7.39 -4.73 3.83
C VAL A 196 7.18 -5.93 2.92
N GLY A 197 7.56 -5.82 1.65
CA GLY A 197 7.48 -6.87 0.64
C GLY A 197 8.58 -7.91 0.72
N SER A 198 9.78 -7.52 1.16
CA SER A 198 10.94 -8.41 1.22
C SER A 198 11.88 -8.01 2.35
N PRO A 199 12.33 -8.97 3.18
CA PRO A 199 13.35 -8.72 4.19
C PRO A 199 14.70 -8.35 3.56
N VAL A 200 14.95 -8.80 2.33
CA VAL A 200 16.18 -8.50 1.59
C VAL A 200 16.17 -7.05 1.14
N PHE A 201 15.07 -6.58 0.53
CA PHE A 201 14.94 -5.15 0.23
C PHE A 201 14.96 -4.30 1.49
N ASN A 202 14.30 -4.73 2.58
CA ASN A 202 14.37 -3.99 3.83
C ASN A 202 15.81 -3.81 4.33
N ALA A 203 16.60 -4.89 4.35
CA ALA A 203 18.00 -4.85 4.76
C ALA A 203 18.88 -4.04 3.78
N GLN A 204 18.66 -4.18 2.48
CA GLN A 204 19.40 -3.46 1.44
C GLN A 204 19.14 -1.95 1.48
N LEU A 205 17.90 -1.55 1.77
CA LEU A 205 17.47 -0.16 1.72
C LEU A 205 17.61 0.56 3.06
N ASN A 206 17.54 -0.15 4.19
CA ASN A 206 17.46 0.44 5.53
C ASN A 206 18.40 -0.19 6.57
N GLY A 207 19.21 -1.19 6.20
CA GLY A 207 20.19 -1.80 7.12
C GLY A 207 21.45 -0.96 7.31
N ASP A 208 22.33 -1.39 8.22
CA ASP A 208 23.58 -0.69 8.56
C ASP A 208 24.56 -0.52 7.38
N PHE A 209 24.38 -1.34 6.33
CA PHE A 209 25.16 -1.29 5.08
C PHE A 209 24.41 -0.56 3.95
N ALA A 210 23.22 -0.01 4.21
CA ALA A 210 22.59 0.93 3.30
C ALA A 210 23.47 2.18 3.28
N ASP A 211 24.37 2.25 2.30
CA ASP A 211 25.30 3.36 2.10
C ASP A 211 24.56 4.68 2.36
N ALA A 212 24.96 5.45 3.38
CA ALA A 212 24.31 6.70 3.74
C ALA A 212 24.25 7.72 2.58
N LYS A 213 24.98 7.46 1.49
CA LYS A 213 24.99 8.21 0.22
C LYS A 213 23.97 7.75 -0.83
N ARG A 214 23.39 6.54 -0.74
CA ARG A 214 22.42 5.98 -1.71
C ARG A 214 20.96 6.40 -1.47
N ASN A 215 20.70 7.25 -0.48
CA ASN A 215 19.35 7.68 -0.10
C ASN A 215 18.80 8.84 -0.95
N SER A 216 19.08 8.82 -2.26
CA SER A 216 18.55 9.80 -3.20
C SER A 216 18.37 9.14 -4.58
N LEU A 217 17.36 9.58 -5.33
CA LEU A 217 17.15 9.22 -6.76
C LEU A 217 18.40 9.43 -7.63
N LEU A 218 19.41 10.12 -7.12
CA LEU A 218 20.70 10.38 -7.76
C LEU A 218 21.66 9.19 -7.76
N ASN A 219 21.40 8.12 -7.00
CA ASN A 219 22.31 6.97 -6.88
C ASN A 219 21.57 5.64 -7.07
N PRO A 220 21.61 5.03 -8.28
CA PRO A 220 20.94 3.77 -8.54
C PRO A 220 21.50 2.60 -7.72
N ILE A 221 20.63 1.64 -7.45
CA ILE A 221 21.02 0.31 -6.99
C ILE A 221 21.17 -0.60 -8.21
N ALA A 222 22.38 -1.09 -8.44
CA ALA A 222 22.64 -2.02 -9.55
C ALA A 222 22.13 -3.43 -9.21
N GLU A 223 21.21 -3.96 -10.02
CA GLU A 223 20.71 -5.33 -9.97
C GLU A 223 21.03 -6.01 -11.31
N THR A 224 22.30 -6.37 -11.49
CA THR A 224 22.83 -6.91 -12.75
C THR A 224 22.60 -8.40 -12.94
N ASP A 225 22.20 -9.10 -11.88
CA ASP A 225 21.99 -10.56 -11.84
C ASP A 225 20.53 -10.96 -12.07
N VAL A 226 19.64 -9.99 -12.31
CA VAL A 226 18.22 -10.23 -12.62
C VAL A 226 17.85 -9.42 -13.86
N GLU A 227 17.23 -10.08 -14.84
CA GLU A 227 16.76 -9.41 -16.06
C GLU A 227 15.52 -8.55 -15.82
N GLU A 228 15.30 -7.58 -16.72
CA GLU A 228 14.26 -6.54 -16.61
C GLU A 228 12.86 -7.14 -16.41
N ASP A 229 12.48 -8.13 -17.23
CA ASP A 229 11.15 -8.73 -17.19
C ASP A 229 10.89 -9.48 -15.88
N VAL A 230 11.91 -10.16 -15.35
CA VAL A 230 11.87 -10.90 -14.09
C VAL A 230 11.74 -9.93 -12.92
N PHE A 231 12.57 -8.87 -12.88
CA PHE A 231 12.49 -7.87 -11.82
C PHE A 231 11.15 -7.14 -11.82
N LEU A 232 10.56 -6.87 -12.99
CA LEU A 232 9.21 -6.32 -13.08
C LEU A 232 8.17 -7.26 -12.45
N GLN A 233 8.29 -8.58 -12.63
CA GLN A 233 7.39 -9.54 -11.97
C GLN A 233 7.57 -9.57 -10.45
N ILE A 234 8.79 -9.37 -9.96
CA ILE A 234 9.07 -9.22 -8.51
C ILE A 234 8.37 -8.00 -7.96
N LEU A 235 8.49 -6.85 -8.64
CA LEU A 235 7.79 -5.62 -8.25
C LEU A 235 6.26 -5.84 -8.27
N ARG A 236 5.71 -6.40 -9.34
CA ARG A 236 4.26 -6.71 -9.40
C ARG A 236 3.84 -7.62 -8.23
N PHE A 237 4.63 -8.63 -7.92
CA PHE A 237 4.32 -9.52 -6.80
C PHE A 237 4.31 -8.79 -5.46
N ILE A 238 5.31 -7.94 -5.20
CA ILE A 238 5.42 -7.21 -3.94
C ILE A 238 4.24 -6.24 -3.76
N TYR A 239 3.87 -5.52 -4.81
CA TYR A 239 2.87 -4.44 -4.75
C TYR A 239 1.44 -4.94 -4.80
N CYS A 240 1.18 -6.03 -5.53
CA CYS A 240 -0.19 -6.48 -5.78
C CYS A 240 -0.42 -8.00 -5.73
N GLU A 241 0.54 -8.78 -5.20
CA GLU A 241 0.49 -10.25 -5.15
C GLU A 241 0.19 -10.91 -6.50
N ASN A 242 0.55 -10.23 -7.59
CA ASN A 242 0.37 -10.72 -8.95
C ASN A 242 1.73 -10.82 -9.65
N ALA A 243 2.04 -11.98 -10.22
CA ALA A 243 3.20 -12.18 -11.07
C ALA A 243 2.79 -13.00 -12.29
N VAL A 244 3.19 -12.53 -13.47
CA VAL A 244 2.98 -13.24 -14.73
C VAL A 244 4.12 -14.23 -14.93
N VAL A 245 3.81 -15.51 -14.69
CA VAL A 245 4.75 -16.63 -14.90
C VAL A 245 4.50 -17.23 -16.29
N ASN A 246 5.57 -17.42 -17.06
CA ASN A 246 5.55 -18.05 -18.38
C ASN A 246 6.78 -18.94 -18.60
N GLN A 247 6.82 -19.65 -19.73
CA GLN A 247 7.91 -20.59 -20.01
C GLN A 247 9.29 -19.93 -20.12
N GLN A 248 9.36 -18.65 -20.47
CA GLN A 248 10.61 -17.92 -20.63
C GLN A 248 11.19 -17.46 -19.29
N ASN A 249 10.34 -17.03 -18.34
CA ASN A 249 10.78 -16.41 -17.10
C ASN A 249 10.66 -17.31 -15.85
N VAL A 250 10.02 -18.48 -15.96
CA VAL A 250 9.68 -19.33 -14.81
C VAL A 250 10.88 -19.76 -13.96
N VAL A 251 12.03 -20.03 -14.59
CA VAL A 251 13.25 -20.45 -13.89
C VAL A 251 13.89 -19.27 -13.18
N ASP A 252 14.10 -18.16 -13.89
CA ASP A 252 14.74 -16.97 -13.33
C ASP A 252 13.88 -16.33 -12.24
N LEU A 253 12.56 -16.33 -12.40
CA LEU A 253 11.62 -15.85 -11.40
C LEU A 253 11.63 -16.70 -10.13
N TYR A 254 11.88 -18.01 -10.23
CA TYR A 254 12.08 -18.87 -9.07
C TYR A 254 13.37 -18.54 -8.31
N TYR A 255 14.49 -18.40 -9.03
CA TYR A 255 15.75 -18.00 -8.40
C TYR A 255 15.63 -16.62 -7.74
N ALA A 256 14.97 -15.68 -8.40
CA ALA A 256 14.73 -14.37 -7.84
C ALA A 256 13.79 -14.43 -6.62
N SER A 257 12.76 -15.28 -6.63
CA SER A 257 11.88 -15.46 -5.46
C SER A 257 12.64 -15.99 -4.24
N GLN A 258 13.65 -16.84 -4.44
CA GLN A 258 14.56 -17.26 -3.36
C GLN A 258 15.48 -16.12 -2.94
N LYS A 259 16.10 -15.42 -3.90
CA LYS A 259 17.03 -14.31 -3.66
C LYS A 259 16.39 -13.23 -2.78
N TYR A 260 15.16 -12.81 -3.08
CA TYR A 260 14.45 -11.77 -2.35
C TYR A 260 13.52 -12.31 -1.25
N LEU A 261 13.57 -13.60 -0.95
CA LEU A 261 12.77 -14.25 0.10
C LEU A 261 11.25 -14.03 -0.05
N LEU A 262 10.74 -14.18 -1.28
CA LEU A 262 9.33 -14.05 -1.64
C LEU A 262 8.63 -15.42 -1.54
N GLY A 263 8.31 -15.84 -0.32
CA GLY A 263 7.77 -17.17 -0.02
C GLY A 263 6.46 -17.49 -0.75
N ASN A 264 5.53 -16.53 -0.79
CA ASN A 264 4.25 -16.69 -1.48
C ASN A 264 4.38 -16.74 -3.02
N LEU A 265 5.35 -16.05 -3.62
CA LEU A 265 5.64 -16.15 -5.07
C LEU A 265 6.14 -17.56 -5.43
N SER A 266 6.92 -18.16 -4.54
CA SER A 266 7.41 -19.53 -4.70
C SER A 266 6.27 -20.55 -4.74
N LYS A 267 5.11 -20.25 -4.12
CA LYS A 267 3.90 -21.10 -4.21
C LYS A 267 3.23 -20.97 -5.59
N ILE A 268 3.11 -19.74 -6.12
CA ILE A 268 2.57 -19.47 -7.46
C ILE A 268 3.36 -20.24 -8.51
N TRP A 269 4.69 -20.21 -8.39
CA TRP A 269 5.59 -20.99 -9.25
C TRP A 269 5.28 -22.49 -9.23
N ARG A 270 5.12 -23.10 -8.05
CA ARG A 270 4.81 -24.54 -7.94
C ARG A 270 3.50 -24.89 -8.63
N THR A 271 2.47 -24.06 -8.45
CA THR A 271 1.18 -24.25 -9.11
C THR A 271 1.30 -24.19 -10.63
N PHE A 272 2.08 -23.25 -11.16
CA PHE A 272 2.34 -23.15 -12.60
C PHE A 272 3.00 -24.43 -13.15
N CYS A 273 4.08 -24.90 -12.53
CA CYS A 273 4.78 -26.12 -12.96
C CYS A 273 3.85 -27.33 -12.97
N THR A 274 3.04 -27.52 -11.91
CA THR A 274 2.09 -28.63 -11.87
C THR A 274 1.06 -28.55 -12.99
N ALA A 275 0.55 -27.36 -13.31
CA ALA A 275 -0.44 -27.19 -14.38
C ALA A 275 0.14 -27.47 -15.78
N THR A 276 1.40 -27.10 -16.02
CA THR A 276 2.08 -27.36 -17.30
C THR A 276 2.46 -28.83 -17.48
N ASP A 277 2.79 -29.54 -16.40
CA ASP A 277 3.10 -30.98 -16.45
C ASP A 277 1.87 -31.80 -16.87
N PHE A 278 0.66 -31.41 -16.45
CA PHE A 278 -0.59 -32.03 -16.93
C PHE A 278 -0.93 -31.69 -18.38
N ALA A 279 -0.61 -30.48 -18.85
CA ALA A 279 -0.84 -30.08 -20.24
C ALA A 279 0.11 -30.78 -21.25
N GLY A 280 1.23 -31.32 -20.77
CA GLY A 280 2.18 -32.12 -21.56
C GLY A 280 1.89 -33.62 -21.60
N ALA A 281 0.99 -34.13 -20.75
CA ALA A 281 0.66 -35.56 -20.65
C ALA A 281 -0.53 -36.00 -21.53
N ASP A 282 -1.27 -35.05 -22.12
CA ASP A 282 -2.43 -35.27 -23.00
C ASP A 282 -2.11 -35.04 -24.49
N ARG A 283 -0.84 -35.22 -24.92
CA ARG A 283 -0.42 -35.14 -26.33
C ARG A 283 0.27 -36.41 -26.82
#